data_AF-A0A923Z139-F1
#
_entry.id   AF-A0A923Z139-F1
#
_cell.length_a   1.000
_cell.length_b   1.000
_cell.length_c   1.000
_cell.angle_alpha   90.00
_cell.angle_beta   90.00
_cell.angle_gamma   90.00
#
_symmetry.space_group_name_H-M   'P 1'
#
loop_
_entity.id
_entity.type
_entity.pdbx_description
1 polymer ?
#
loop_
_entity_poly.entity_id
_entity_poly.type
_entity_poly.pdbx_seq_one_letter_code
_entity_poly.pdbx_strand_id
1 'polypeptide(L)'
;DDGSATADVTVYAEVYDANKALLKEDEFLAVSGKVSEDRFSGGMRITAEKVMDIGAARVQFGRQFSFSVTGSLDLAQMKTVLTPHRCATGLPLIVHYIQQGIGCEIRWPDEWRVAPGDALKQSLVDRLGVAGAVVEY
;
A
#
# COMPACT_ATOMS: atom_id res chain seq x y z
N ASP A 1 15.17 -0.62 -3.29
CA ASP A 1 16.17 0.19 -3.99
C ASP A 1 15.66 0.42 -5.41
N ASP A 2 15.40 1.66 -5.80
CA ASP A 2 15.09 1.98 -7.20
C ASP A 2 16.36 2.13 -8.05
N GLY A 3 17.53 1.88 -7.44
CA GLY A 3 18.85 1.87 -8.06
C GLY A 3 19.37 3.25 -8.42
N SER A 4 18.65 4.31 -8.05
CA SER A 4 18.98 5.68 -8.49
C SER A 4 20.04 6.36 -7.62
N ALA A 5 19.99 6.11 -6.30
CA ALA A 5 20.95 6.65 -5.33
C ALA A 5 20.86 5.87 -4.01
N THR A 6 21.96 5.88 -3.26
CA THR A 6 22.03 5.37 -1.88
C THR A 6 22.11 6.54 -0.91
N ALA A 7 21.41 6.45 0.23
CA ALA A 7 21.49 7.42 1.31
C ALA A 7 21.64 6.71 2.66
N ASP A 8 22.53 7.24 3.50
CA ASP A 8 22.74 6.73 4.85
C ASP A 8 21.68 7.27 5.80
N VAL A 9 20.98 6.37 6.50
CA VAL A 9 19.92 6.69 7.44
C VAL A 9 20.29 6.21 8.83
N THR A 10 20.29 7.13 9.80
CA THR A 10 20.49 6.81 11.21
C THR A 10 19.18 6.36 11.84
N VAL A 11 19.16 5.14 12.41
CA VAL A 11 18.04 4.61 13.19
C VAL A 11 18.47 4.50 14.66
N TYR A 12 17.83 5.27 15.54
CA TYR A 12 18.12 5.21 16.97
C TYR A 12 17.47 4.00 17.65
N ALA A 13 18.01 3.62 18.82
CA ALA A 13 17.63 2.40 19.55
C ALA A 13 16.11 2.28 19.77
N GLU A 14 15.43 3.39 20.11
CA GLU A 14 13.98 3.39 20.34
C GLU A 14 13.19 2.95 19.09
N VAL A 15 13.55 3.48 17.91
CA VAL A 15 12.92 3.13 16.63
C VAL A 15 13.31 1.72 16.21
N TYR A 16 14.58 1.35 16.41
CA TYR A 16 15.11 0.02 16.09
C TYR A 16 14.43 -1.07 16.89
N ASP A 17 14.41 -0.96 18.22
CA ASP A 17 13.87 -1.98 19.12
C ASP A 17 12.37 -2.17 18.91
N ALA A 18 11.62 -1.09 18.69
CA ALA A 18 10.19 -1.14 18.42
C ALA A 18 9.85 -1.79 17.06
N ASN A 19 10.77 -1.76 16.09
CA ASN A 19 10.51 -2.18 14.70
C ASN A 19 11.51 -3.22 14.18
N LYS A 20 12.21 -3.92 15.08
CA LYS A 20 13.27 -4.87 14.73
C LYS A 20 12.84 -5.92 13.69
N ALA A 21 11.58 -6.35 13.74
CA ALA A 21 11.02 -7.32 12.80
C ALA A 21 10.85 -6.78 11.36
N LEU A 22 10.79 -5.46 11.17
CA LEU A 22 10.69 -4.80 9.87
C LEU A 22 12.07 -4.52 9.26
N LEU A 23 13.11 -4.41 10.10
CA LEU A 23 14.48 -4.08 9.71
C LEU A 23 15.23 -5.33 9.26
N LYS A 24 14.87 -5.85 8.09
CA LYS A 24 15.52 -7.01 7.47
C LYS A 24 16.12 -6.63 6.12
N GLU A 25 17.19 -7.32 5.76
CA GLU A 25 17.77 -7.24 4.42
C GLU A 25 16.79 -7.80 3.38
N ASP A 26 16.87 -7.28 2.15
CA ASP A 26 16.06 -7.67 0.99
C ASP A 26 14.53 -7.53 1.13
N GLU A 27 14.04 -6.87 2.19
CA GLU A 27 12.63 -6.51 2.33
C GLU A 27 12.41 -5.00 2.09
N PHE A 28 11.23 -4.63 1.57
CA PHE A 28 10.87 -3.22 1.42
C PHE A 28 10.73 -2.56 2.80
N LEU A 29 11.38 -1.41 2.97
CA LEU A 29 11.25 -0.57 4.15
C LEU A 29 11.06 0.89 3.74
N ALA A 30 9.95 1.49 4.17
CA ALA A 30 9.74 2.92 4.06
C ALA A 30 10.20 3.61 5.35
N VAL A 31 10.96 4.69 5.20
CA VAL A 31 11.43 5.51 6.33
C VAL A 31 10.87 6.91 6.21
N SER A 32 10.25 7.40 7.28
CA SER A 32 9.94 8.81 7.46
C SER A 32 10.90 9.36 8.51
N GLY A 33 11.50 10.51 8.23
CA GLY A 33 12.53 11.04 9.10
C GLY A 33 12.93 12.46 8.75
N LYS A 34 13.78 13.02 9.61
CA LYS A 34 14.28 14.38 9.45
C LYS A 34 15.58 14.37 8.65
N VAL A 35 15.68 15.31 7.72
CA VAL A 35 16.92 15.60 7.00
C VAL A 35 17.57 16.84 7.60
N SER A 36 18.88 16.76 7.87
CA SER A 36 19.67 17.85 8.42
C SER A 36 21.05 17.91 7.78
N GLU A 37 21.64 19.10 7.67
CA GLU A 37 23.03 19.23 7.27
C GLU A 37 23.96 18.60 8.29
N ASP A 38 24.89 17.78 7.81
CA ASP A 38 25.99 17.27 8.61
C ASP A 38 27.16 18.25 8.56
N ARG A 39 27.35 19.00 9.65
CA ARG A 39 28.42 20.01 9.77
C ARG A 39 29.83 19.43 9.75
N PHE A 40 30.00 18.11 9.94
CA PHE A 40 31.30 17.45 9.88
C PHE A 40 31.66 16.99 8.46
N SER A 41 30.72 16.36 7.76
CA SER A 41 30.96 15.86 6.41
C SER A 41 30.63 16.86 5.31
N GLY A 42 29.91 17.95 5.63
CA GLY A 42 29.34 18.87 4.65
C GLY A 42 28.20 18.27 3.82
N GLY A 43 27.74 17.06 4.19
CA GLY A 43 26.69 16.33 3.51
C GLY A 43 25.33 16.45 4.19
N MET A 44 24.41 15.57 3.80
CA MET A 44 23.08 15.45 4.41
C MET A 44 23.04 14.23 5.32
N ARG A 45 22.45 14.40 6.51
CA ARG A 45 22.14 13.35 7.46
C ARG A 45 20.65 13.13 7.50
N ILE A 46 20.23 11.87 7.37
CA ILE A 46 18.84 11.45 7.53
C ILE A 46 18.72 10.69 8.84
N THR A 47 17.79 11.10 9.69
CA THR A 47 17.45 10.42 10.94
C THR A 47 16.05 9.86 10.84
N ALA A 48 15.90 8.55 11.00
CA ALA A 48 14.61 7.88 10.98
C ALA A 48 13.78 8.23 12.23
N GLU A 49 12.56 8.69 12.02
CA GLU A 49 11.55 8.90 13.07
C GLU A 49 10.50 7.79 13.06
N LYS A 50 10.23 7.21 11.88
CA LYS A 50 9.31 6.08 11.71
C LYS A 50 9.80 5.17 10.60
N VAL A 51 9.64 3.86 10.80
CA VAL A 51 9.85 2.84 9.77
C VAL A 51 8.56 2.06 9.54
N MET A 52 8.32 1.63 8.31
CA MET A 52 7.08 0.98 7.88
C MET A 52 7.37 -0.08 6.83
N ASP A 53 6.66 -1.20 6.87
CA ASP A 53 6.59 -2.08 5.71
C ASP A 53 5.76 -1.46 4.58
N ILE A 54 5.74 -2.13 3.43
CA ILE A 54 5.01 -1.66 2.25
C ILE A 54 3.49 -1.56 2.48
N GLY A 55 2.92 -2.44 3.32
CA GLY A 55 1.49 -2.44 3.61
C GLY A 55 1.09 -1.25 4.46
N ALA A 56 1.83 -0.99 5.52
CA ALA A 56 1.65 0.16 6.40
C ALA A 56 1.89 1.47 5.65
N ALA A 57 2.92 1.55 4.80
CA ALA A 57 3.15 2.73 3.96
C ALA A 57 1.98 2.99 3.00
N ARG A 58 1.49 1.94 2.32
CA ARG A 58 0.30 2.04 1.43
C ARG A 58 -0.94 2.49 2.19
N VAL A 59 -1.18 1.98 3.39
CA VAL A 59 -2.32 2.40 4.23
C VAL A 59 -2.18 3.85 4.69
N GLN A 60 -0.98 4.26 5.09
CA GLN A 60 -0.75 5.60 5.64
C GLN A 60 -0.82 6.69 4.57
N PHE A 61 -0.28 6.44 3.39
CA PHE A 61 -0.15 7.45 2.33
C PHE A 61 -1.14 7.25 1.18
N GLY A 62 -1.77 6.09 1.07
CA GLY A 62 -2.77 5.81 0.05
C GLY A 62 -4.11 6.47 0.38
N ARG A 63 -4.77 7.00 -0.65
CA ARG A 63 -6.13 7.54 -0.58
C ARG A 63 -7.18 6.43 -0.65
N GLN A 64 -7.00 5.47 -1.55
CA GLN A 64 -7.94 4.37 -1.80
C GLN A 64 -7.29 3.20 -2.54
N PHE A 65 -7.94 2.04 -2.46
CA PHE A 65 -7.65 0.90 -3.32
C PHE A 65 -8.74 0.81 -4.39
N SER A 66 -8.35 0.82 -5.66
CA SER A 66 -9.29 0.79 -6.78
C SER A 66 -8.95 -0.31 -7.78
N PHE A 67 -9.99 -0.80 -8.46
CA PHE A 67 -9.85 -1.70 -9.59
C PHE A 67 -11.00 -1.51 -10.58
N SER A 68 -10.80 -1.93 -11.82
CA SER A 68 -11.80 -1.82 -12.88
C SER A 68 -12.41 -3.17 -13.23
N VAL A 69 -13.73 -3.21 -13.41
CA VAL A 69 -14.47 -4.38 -13.86
C VAL A 69 -15.19 -4.04 -15.16
N THR A 70 -15.13 -4.94 -16.12
CA THR A 70 -15.90 -4.83 -17.38
C THR A 70 -16.86 -6.00 -17.53
N GLY A 71 -18.02 -5.75 -18.15
CA GLY A 71 -19.01 -6.80 -18.41
C GLY A 71 -19.84 -7.21 -17.20
N SER A 72 -20.37 -8.44 -17.19
CA SER A 72 -21.23 -8.92 -16.10
C SER A 72 -20.41 -9.19 -14.83
N LEU A 73 -20.78 -8.53 -13.74
CA LEU A 73 -20.13 -8.70 -12.43
C LEU A 73 -20.95 -9.62 -11.52
N ASP A 74 -20.36 -10.75 -11.11
CA ASP A 74 -20.91 -11.57 -10.03
C ASP A 74 -20.55 -10.96 -8.67
N LEU A 75 -21.50 -10.23 -8.09
CA LEU A 75 -21.35 -9.61 -6.78
C LEU A 75 -21.10 -10.64 -5.66
N ALA A 76 -21.62 -11.86 -5.77
CA ALA A 76 -21.42 -12.89 -4.76
C ALA A 76 -19.96 -13.38 -4.78
N GLN A 77 -19.45 -13.70 -5.98
CA GLN A 77 -18.06 -14.09 -6.15
C GLN A 77 -17.10 -12.98 -5.70
N MET A 78 -17.37 -11.72 -6.05
CA MET A 78 -16.55 -10.59 -5.64
C MET A 78 -16.52 -10.42 -4.11
N LYS A 79 -17.68 -10.55 -3.44
CA LYS A 79 -17.73 -10.53 -1.97
C LYS A 79 -16.89 -11.66 -1.37
N THR A 80 -16.95 -12.87 -1.92
CA THR A 80 -16.13 -14.01 -1.47
C THR A 80 -14.63 -13.74 -1.64
N VAL A 81 -14.22 -13.14 -2.76
CA VAL A 81 -12.82 -12.81 -3.03
C VAL A 81 -12.30 -11.71 -2.11
N LEU A 82 -13.10 -10.68 -1.83
CA LEU A 82 -12.70 -9.51 -1.06
C LEU A 82 -12.76 -9.75 0.46
N THR A 83 -13.65 -10.61 0.95
CA THR A 83 -13.88 -10.83 2.40
C THR A 83 -12.60 -11.18 3.18
N PRO A 84 -11.72 -12.10 2.72
CA PRO A 84 -10.48 -12.44 3.41
C PRO A 84 -9.49 -11.28 3.52
N HIS A 85 -9.62 -10.26 2.66
CA HIS A 85 -8.73 -9.11 2.59
C HIS A 85 -9.31 -7.87 3.29
N ARG A 86 -10.48 -7.99 3.93
CA ARG A 86 -11.08 -6.90 4.71
C ARG A 86 -10.15 -6.52 5.86
N CYS A 87 -9.93 -5.23 6.02
CA CYS A 87 -9.08 -4.68 7.06
C CYS A 87 -9.67 -3.36 7.55
N ALA A 88 -10.02 -3.29 8.83
CA ALA A 88 -10.64 -2.10 9.42
C ALA A 88 -9.74 -0.86 9.33
N THR A 89 -8.43 -1.05 9.43
CA THR A 89 -7.41 -0.01 9.25
C THR A 89 -6.90 0.08 7.82
N GLY A 90 -7.56 -0.57 6.86
CA GLY A 90 -7.17 -0.59 5.46
C GLY A 90 -7.64 0.62 4.66
N LEU A 91 -7.43 0.56 3.35
CA LEU A 91 -7.83 1.61 2.42
C LEU A 91 -9.31 1.49 2.02
N PRO A 92 -10.01 2.61 1.79
CA PRO A 92 -11.33 2.60 1.17
C PRO A 92 -11.31 1.85 -0.17
N LEU A 93 -12.37 1.11 -0.45
CA LEU A 93 -12.50 0.34 -1.68
C LEU A 93 -13.37 1.06 -2.71
N ILE A 94 -12.81 1.27 -3.89
CA ILE A 94 -13.50 1.81 -5.06
C ILE A 94 -13.51 0.78 -6.19
N VAL A 95 -14.66 0.61 -6.84
CA VAL A 95 -14.78 -0.23 -8.02
C VAL A 95 -15.25 0.62 -9.19
N HIS A 96 -14.43 0.69 -10.24
CA HIS A 96 -14.80 1.31 -11.49
C HIS A 96 -15.50 0.26 -12.35
N TYR A 97 -16.81 0.40 -12.54
CA TYR A 97 -17.59 -0.53 -13.35
C TYR A 97 -17.83 0.08 -14.73
N ILE A 98 -17.45 -0.65 -15.77
CA ILE A 98 -17.57 -0.20 -17.17
C ILE A 98 -18.43 -1.20 -17.95
N GLN A 99 -19.53 -0.72 -18.51
CA GLN A 99 -20.41 -1.52 -19.36
C GLN A 99 -20.84 -0.72 -20.58
N GLN A 100 -20.63 -1.30 -21.77
CA GLN A 100 -21.03 -0.70 -23.05
C GLN A 100 -20.51 0.74 -23.26
N GLY A 101 -19.31 1.03 -22.77
CA GLY A 101 -18.69 2.36 -22.88
C GLY A 101 -19.15 3.38 -21.83
N ILE A 102 -20.06 3.00 -20.93
CA ILE A 102 -20.49 3.83 -19.80
C ILE A 102 -19.77 3.33 -18.55
N GLY A 103 -19.04 4.24 -17.89
CA GLY A 103 -18.36 3.97 -16.63
C GLY A 103 -19.10 4.59 -15.45
N CYS A 104 -19.15 3.89 -14.33
CA CYS A 104 -19.49 4.47 -13.03
C CYS A 104 -18.47 4.07 -11.97
N GLU A 105 -18.32 4.94 -10.97
CA GLU A 105 -17.50 4.67 -9.80
C GLU A 105 -18.41 4.26 -8.65
N ILE A 106 -18.11 3.12 -8.05
CA ILE A 106 -18.85 2.59 -6.91
C ILE A 106 -17.93 2.61 -5.70
N ARG A 107 -18.23 3.52 -4.77
CA ARG A 107 -17.60 3.53 -3.45
C ARG A 107 -18.30 2.53 -2.53
N TRP A 108 -17.51 1.62 -1.97
CA TRP A 108 -18.02 0.65 -1.02
C TRP A 108 -18.10 1.24 0.39
N PRO A 109 -19.00 0.75 1.25
CA PRO A 109 -19.07 1.20 2.64
C PRO A 109 -17.76 0.98 3.39
N ASP A 110 -17.47 1.80 4.38
CA ASP A 110 -16.19 1.79 5.12
C ASP A 110 -15.87 0.44 5.79
N GLU A 111 -16.86 -0.40 6.07
CA GLU A 111 -16.65 -1.76 6.57
C GLU A 111 -15.88 -2.65 5.57
N TRP A 112 -15.93 -2.32 4.27
CA TRP A 112 -15.27 -3.02 3.17
C TRP A 112 -13.89 -2.46 2.82
N ARG A 113 -13.29 -1.68 3.72
CA ARG A 113 -11.87 -1.34 3.63
C ARG A 113 -11.02 -2.60 3.50
N VAL A 114 -9.95 -2.50 2.72
CA VAL A 114 -9.09 -3.64 2.39
C VAL A 114 -7.63 -3.38 2.71
N ALA A 115 -6.89 -4.42 3.08
CA ALA A 115 -5.45 -4.36 3.16
C ALA A 115 -4.86 -4.28 1.74
N PRO A 116 -4.08 -3.25 1.39
CA PRO A 116 -3.54 -3.07 0.04
C PRO A 116 -2.31 -3.97 -0.23
N GLY A 117 -2.44 -5.26 0.06
CA GLY A 117 -1.40 -6.26 -0.13
C GLY A 117 -1.41 -6.88 -1.53
N ASP A 118 -0.30 -7.48 -1.93
CA ASP A 118 -0.19 -8.10 -3.25
C ASP A 118 -1.06 -9.38 -3.36
N ALA A 119 -1.34 -10.04 -2.22
CA ALA A 119 -2.27 -11.16 -2.17
C ALA A 119 -3.71 -10.81 -2.60
N LEU A 120 -4.17 -9.58 -2.31
CA LEU A 120 -5.46 -9.08 -2.76
C LEU A 120 -5.45 -8.88 -4.28
N LYS A 121 -4.44 -8.20 -4.80
CA LYS A 121 -4.28 -7.99 -6.26
C LYS A 121 -4.27 -9.32 -7.00
N GLN A 122 -3.51 -10.29 -6.50
CA GLN A 122 -3.44 -11.63 -7.08
C GLN A 122 -4.80 -12.34 -7.03
N SER A 123 -5.52 -12.27 -5.90
CA SER A 123 -6.85 -12.87 -5.77
C SER A 123 -7.87 -12.27 -6.75
N LEU A 124 -7.78 -10.95 -7.05
CA LEU A 124 -8.64 -10.27 -8.02
C LEU A 124 -8.33 -10.72 -9.45
N VAL A 125 -7.06 -10.86 -9.80
CA VAL A 125 -6.64 -11.39 -11.10
C VAL A 125 -7.09 -12.84 -11.26
N ASP A 126 -6.75 -13.71 -10.32
CA ASP A 126 -6.95 -15.16 -10.45
C ASP A 126 -8.42 -15.57 -10.44
N ARG A 127 -9.25 -14.88 -9.63
CA ARG A 127 -10.64 -15.31 -9.41
C ARG A 127 -11.67 -14.47 -10.14
N LEU A 128 -11.38 -13.20 -10.43
CA LEU A 128 -12.31 -12.29 -11.10
C LEU A 128 -11.82 -11.86 -12.49
N GLY A 129 -10.60 -12.24 -12.90
CA GLY A 129 -10.01 -11.79 -14.16
C GLY A 129 -9.76 -10.28 -14.20
N VAL A 130 -9.75 -9.63 -13.04
CA VAL A 130 -9.63 -8.17 -12.92
C VAL A 130 -8.16 -7.77 -12.96
N ALA A 131 -7.80 -6.98 -13.96
CA ALA A 131 -6.50 -6.32 -14.04
C ALA A 131 -6.60 -4.85 -13.60
N GLY A 132 -5.46 -4.25 -13.24
CA GLY A 132 -5.40 -2.83 -12.87
C GLY A 132 -5.84 -2.52 -11.45
N ALA A 133 -5.73 -3.49 -10.53
CA ALA A 133 -5.91 -3.24 -9.10
C ALA A 133 -4.73 -2.44 -8.53
N VAL A 134 -5.00 -1.23 -8.04
CA VAL A 134 -3.97 -0.26 -7.67
C VAL A 134 -4.28 0.43 -6.35
N VAL A 135 -3.23 0.90 -5.70
CA VAL A 135 -3.33 1.90 -4.63
C VAL A 135 -3.22 3.26 -5.28
N GLU A 136 -4.20 4.12 -5.06
CA GLU A 136 -4.15 5.53 -5.45
C GLU A 136 -3.62 6.33 -4.26
N TYR A 137 -2.65 7.20 -4.51
CA TYR A 137 -2.02 8.09 -3.53
C TYR A 137 -2.53 9.52 -3.71
#